data_AF-A0A7C4FTL6-F1
#
_entry.id   AF-A0A7C4FTL6-F1
#
_cell.length_a   1.000
_cell.length_b   1.000
_cell.length_c   1.000
_cell.angle_alpha   90.00
_cell.angle_beta   90.00
_cell.angle_gamma   90.00
#
_symmetry.space_group_name_H-M   'P 1'
#
loop_
_entity.id
_entity.type
_entity.pdbx_description
1 polymer ?
#
loop_
_entity_poly.entity_id
_entity_poly.type
_entity_poly.pdbx_seq_one_letter_code
_entity_poly.pdbx_strand_id
1 'polypeptide(L)'
;MIRKYQDTHNFLWLDLEMTGLNVSYDVIMEIATVITDSNLQVIAQGPSLVIGYPESTIVHMHNNVKSMHILNQSSLMRLDNQHCLLKKPQHKPLIF
;
A
#
# COMPACT_ATOMS: atom_id res chain seq x y z
N MET A 1 19.33 -14.41 9.58
CA MET A 1 18.32 -13.86 10.51
C MET A 1 16.92 -13.93 9.88
N ILE A 2 16.28 -15.11 9.77
CA ILE A 2 14.98 -15.28 9.06
C ILE A 2 13.88 -15.90 9.96
N ARG A 3 14.15 -16.17 11.25
CA ARG A 3 13.25 -17.01 12.08
C ARG A 3 12.28 -16.26 13.02
N LYS A 4 12.21 -14.92 12.97
CA LYS A 4 11.54 -14.16 14.04
C LYS A 4 10.02 -14.35 14.12
N TYR A 5 9.37 -14.77 13.02
CA TYR A 5 7.90 -14.81 12.91
C TYR A 5 7.33 -16.14 12.40
N GLN A 6 8.01 -17.27 12.64
CA GLN A 6 7.65 -18.59 12.07
C GLN A 6 6.48 -19.33 12.77
N ASP A 7 5.74 -18.69 13.67
CA ASP A 7 4.53 -19.32 14.22
C ASP A 7 3.45 -19.39 13.14
N THR A 8 2.94 -20.59 12.88
CA THR A 8 1.90 -20.85 11.89
C THR A 8 0.55 -20.25 12.29
N HIS A 9 0.39 -19.80 13.53
CA HIS A 9 -0.81 -19.14 14.03
C HIS A 9 -0.74 -17.61 13.95
N ASN A 10 0.34 -17.05 13.40
CA ASN A 10 0.42 -15.63 13.12
C ASN A 10 -0.47 -15.26 11.93
N PHE A 11 -1.07 -14.08 11.98
CA PHE A 11 -1.86 -13.51 10.89
C PHE A 11 -1.09 -12.41 10.19
N LEU A 12 -1.09 -12.44 8.85
CA LEU A 12 -0.64 -11.33 8.02
C LEU A 12 -1.86 -10.53 7.56
N TRP A 13 -1.93 -9.29 8.01
CA TRP A 13 -2.91 -8.29 7.58
C TRP A 13 -2.34 -7.51 6.39
N LEU A 14 -3.17 -7.28 5.39
CA LEU A 14 -2.85 -6.56 4.17
C LEU A 14 -4.01 -5.61 3.85
N ASP A 15 -3.67 -4.35 3.62
CA ASP A 15 -4.61 -3.35 3.11
C ASP A 15 -4.04 -2.68 1.86
N LEU A 16 -4.92 -2.43 0.89
CA LEU A 16 -4.58 -1.93 -0.43
C LEU A 16 -5.49 -0.76 -0.81
N GLU A 17 -4.89 0.32 -1.28
CA GLU A 17 -5.61 1.42 -1.92
C GLU A 17 -5.45 1.32 -3.44
N MET A 18 -6.52 1.49 -4.21
CA MET A 18 -6.51 1.32 -5.67
C MET A 18 -7.16 2.51 -6.39
N THR A 19 -6.87 2.66 -7.68
CA THR A 19 -7.52 3.67 -8.54
C THR A 19 -9.01 3.41 -8.80
N GLY A 20 -9.50 2.23 -8.45
CA GLY A 20 -10.89 1.80 -8.67
C GLY A 20 -11.08 0.31 -8.37
N LEU A 21 -12.21 -0.24 -8.84
CA LEU A 21 -12.64 -1.61 -8.53
C LEU A 21 -12.47 -2.58 -9.71
N ASN A 22 -11.98 -2.12 -10.87
CA ASN A 22 -11.81 -2.97 -12.03
C ASN A 22 -10.38 -3.52 -12.11
N VAL A 23 -10.23 -4.78 -11.74
CA VAL A 23 -8.93 -5.50 -11.74
C VAL A 23 -8.21 -5.54 -13.10
N SER A 24 -8.90 -5.26 -14.21
CA SER A 24 -8.29 -5.31 -15.55
C SER A 24 -7.46 -4.07 -15.86
N TYR A 25 -7.74 -2.93 -15.21
CA TYR A 25 -7.06 -1.66 -15.52
C TYR A 25 -6.80 -0.77 -14.30
N ASP A 26 -7.46 -1.00 -13.17
CA ASP A 26 -7.17 -0.28 -11.93
C ASP A 26 -5.92 -0.84 -11.26
N VAL A 27 -5.13 0.06 -10.68
CA VAL A 27 -3.82 -0.25 -10.11
C VAL A 27 -3.79 0.03 -8.61
N ILE A 28 -2.96 -0.72 -7.89
CA ILE A 28 -2.68 -0.51 -6.47
C ILE A 28 -1.78 0.72 -6.33
N MET A 29 -2.23 1.70 -5.56
CA MET A 29 -1.52 2.94 -5.24
C MET A 29 -0.86 2.93 -3.86
N GLU A 30 -1.37 2.16 -2.91
CA GLU A 30 -0.75 2.00 -1.60
C GLU A 30 -0.87 0.56 -1.11
N ILE A 31 0.12 0.13 -0.33
CA ILE A 31 0.12 -1.12 0.40
C ILE A 31 0.55 -0.89 1.84
N ALA A 32 -0.20 -1.45 2.79
CA ALA A 32 0.15 -1.50 4.20
C ALA A 32 0.00 -2.93 4.72
N THR A 33 0.94 -3.35 5.58
CA THR A 33 0.92 -4.71 6.15
C THR A 33 1.29 -4.73 7.62
N VAL A 34 0.68 -5.66 8.36
CA VAL A 34 0.91 -5.87 9.80
C VAL A 34 0.88 -7.37 10.08
N ILE A 35 1.73 -7.84 11.00
CA ILE A 35 1.64 -9.21 11.53
C ILE A 35 1.13 -9.15 12.96
N THR A 36 0.14 -9.99 13.27
CA THR A 36 -0.32 -10.23 14.64
C THR A 36 -0.12 -11.67 15.05
N ASP A 37 -0.10 -11.92 16.37
CA ASP A 37 -0.26 -13.26 16.92
C ASP A 37 -1.74 -13.71 16.90
N SER A 38 -2.01 -14.91 17.44
CA SER A 38 -3.36 -15.47 17.53
C SER A 38 -4.32 -14.70 18.45
N ASN A 39 -3.78 -13.85 19.34
CA ASN A 39 -4.54 -12.98 20.24
C ASN A 39 -4.71 -11.57 19.65
N LEU A 40 -4.42 -11.40 18.36
CA LEU A 40 -4.48 -10.14 17.62
C LEU A 40 -3.51 -9.06 18.13
N GLN A 41 -2.48 -9.43 18.89
CA GLN A 41 -1.44 -8.49 19.30
C GLN A 41 -0.46 -8.28 18.16
N VAL A 42 -0.11 -7.02 17.88
CA VAL A 42 0.83 -6.66 16.82
C VAL A 42 2.25 -7.09 17.20
N ILE A 43 2.87 -7.93 16.36
CA ILE A 43 4.22 -8.44 16.56
C ILE A 43 5.23 -7.92 15.52
N ALA A 44 4.74 -7.44 14.38
CA ALA A 44 5.52 -6.73 13.39
C ALA A 44 4.66 -5.76 12.59
N GLN A 45 5.22 -4.62 12.20
CA GLN A 45 4.65 -3.75 11.18
C GLN A 45 5.50 -3.85 9.92
N GLY A 46 4.83 -4.09 8.80
CA GLY A 46 5.46 -4.14 7.51
C GLY A 46 5.53 -2.74 6.91
N PRO A 47 6.04 -2.62 5.68
CA PRO A 47 6.18 -1.32 5.06
C PRO A 47 4.79 -0.74 4.68
N SER A 48 4.61 0.57 4.89
CA SER A 48 3.55 1.37 4.27
C SER A 48 4.16 2.08 3.07
N LEU A 49 3.81 1.63 1.86
CA LEU A 49 4.42 2.07 0.62
C LEU A 49 3.39 2.69 -0.29
N VAL A 50 3.70 3.88 -0.80
CA VAL A 50 2.95 4.53 -1.87
C VAL A 50 3.64 4.23 -3.20
N ILE A 51 2.85 3.84 -4.20
CA ILE A 51 3.30 3.48 -5.54
C ILE A 51 2.92 4.62 -6.49
N GLY A 52 3.93 5.27 -7.05
CA GLY A 52 3.74 6.33 -8.03
C GLY A 52 3.47 5.77 -9.43
N TYR A 53 2.49 6.36 -10.12
CA TYR A 53 2.21 6.08 -11.53
C TYR A 53 2.22 7.36 -12.35
N PRO A 54 2.47 7.28 -13.68
CA PRO A 54 2.21 8.39 -14.58
C PRO A 54 0.75 8.85 -14.50
N GLU A 55 0.50 10.14 -14.69
CA GLU A 55 -0.85 10.74 -14.66
C GLU A 55 -1.83 10.00 -15.59
N SER A 56 -1.35 9.57 -16.76
CA SER A 56 -2.15 8.79 -17.73
C SER A 56 -2.72 7.48 -17.19
N THR A 57 -2.14 6.92 -16.12
CA THR A 57 -2.57 5.66 -15.49
C THR A 57 -3.65 5.88 -14.45
N ILE A 58 -3.75 7.08 -13.89
CA ILE A 58 -4.69 7.40 -12.82
C ILE A 58 -5.78 8.39 -13.27
N VAL A 59 -5.69 8.88 -14.51
CA VAL A 59 -6.61 9.88 -15.06
C VAL A 59 -8.06 9.36 -15.08
N HIS A 60 -8.26 8.06 -15.32
CA HIS A 60 -9.57 7.41 -15.39
C HIS A 60 -10.24 7.20 -14.03
N MET A 61 -9.54 7.47 -12.92
CA MET A 61 -10.09 7.35 -11.58
C MET A 61 -11.33 8.24 -11.43
N HIS A 62 -12.44 7.64 -10.98
CA HIS A 62 -13.69 8.35 -10.77
C HIS A 62 -13.53 9.43 -9.70
N ASN A 63 -14.26 10.54 -9.84
CA ASN A 63 -14.16 11.68 -8.91
C ASN A 63 -14.39 11.30 -7.45
N ASN A 64 -15.29 10.35 -7.17
CA ASN A 64 -15.55 9.91 -5.80
C ASN A 64 -14.33 9.21 -5.19
N VAL A 65 -13.60 8.42 -5.98
CA VAL A 65 -12.36 7.75 -5.57
C VAL A 65 -11.25 8.78 -5.37
N LYS A 66 -11.10 9.74 -6.30
CA LYS A 66 -10.18 10.88 -6.15
C LYS A 66 -10.44 11.65 -4.85
N SER A 67 -11.69 12.01 -4.58
CA SER A 67 -12.09 12.73 -3.37
C SER A 67 -11.81 11.92 -2.10
N MET A 68 -12.06 10.62 -2.11
CA MET A 68 -11.75 9.72 -0.99
C MET A 68 -10.25 9.74 -0.66
N HIS A 69 -9.37 9.61 -1.66
CA HIS A 69 -7.92 9.63 -1.43
C HIS A 69 -7.38 11.01 -1.01
N ILE A 70 -8.03 12.11 -1.41
CA ILE A 70 -7.66 13.47 -0.97
C ILE A 70 -8.10 13.70 0.49
N LEU A 71 -9.32 13.31 0.85
CA LEU A 71 -9.89 13.55 2.17
C LEU A 71 -9.28 12.67 3.26
N ASN A 72 -8.91 11.42 2.93
CA ASN A 72 -8.38 10.45 3.90
C ASN A 72 -6.86 10.54 4.08
N GLN A 73 -6.18 11.54 3.49
CA GLN A 73 -4.71 11.73 3.57
C GLN A 73 -3.88 10.50 3.13
N SER A 74 -4.44 9.55 2.38
CA SER A 74 -3.85 8.22 2.22
C SER A 74 -2.67 8.19 1.24
N SER A 75 -2.84 8.69 0.02
CA SER A 75 -1.84 8.43 -1.05
C SER A 75 -1.52 9.64 -1.95
N LEU A 76 -2.50 10.44 -2.37
CA LEU A 76 -2.27 11.59 -3.27
C LEU A 76 -1.49 12.74 -2.60
N MET A 77 -1.80 13.09 -1.35
CA MET A 77 -1.02 14.12 -0.62
C MET A 77 0.42 13.67 -0.32
N ARG A 78 0.66 12.36 -0.14
CA ARG A 78 2.00 11.81 0.06
C ARG A 78 2.81 11.78 -1.23
N LEU A 79 2.15 11.65 -2.39
CA LEU A 79 2.77 11.81 -3.70
C LEU A 79 3.18 13.26 -4.00
N ASP A 80 2.47 14.26 -3.46
CA ASP A 80 2.86 15.67 -3.65
C ASP A 80 4.02 16.11 -2.72
N ASN A 81 4.07 15.58 -1.49
CA ASN A 81 5.17 15.86 -0.53
C ASN A 81 6.43 15.01 -0.75
N GLN A 82 6.34 13.96 -1.57
CA GLN A 82 7.49 13.32 -2.17
C GLN A 82 7.62 13.84 -3.59
N HIS A 83 8.46 14.86 -3.81
CA HIS A 83 8.95 15.22 -5.16
C HIS A 83 8.91 14.00 -6.05
N CYS A 84 8.08 14.06 -7.10
CA CYS A 84 7.80 12.99 -8.06
C CYS A 84 9.09 12.46 -8.67
N LEU A 85 9.81 11.70 -7.87
CA LEU A 85 11.02 10.99 -8.18
C LEU A 85 10.52 9.57 -8.28
N LEU A 86 10.51 9.12 -9.52
CA LEU A 86 10.88 7.78 -9.91
C LEU A 86 12.09 7.30 -9.08
N LYS A 87 11.91 7.00 -7.80
CA LYS A 87 12.66 5.94 -7.16
C LYS A 87 12.05 4.71 -7.81
N LYS A 88 12.74 4.19 -8.84
CA LYS A 88 12.50 2.86 -9.43
C LYS A 88 11.86 1.98 -8.36
N PRO A 89 10.79 1.22 -8.67
CA PRO A 89 10.19 0.33 -7.70
C PRO A 89 11.34 -0.43 -7.07
N GLN A 90 11.64 -0.11 -5.81
CA GLN A 90 12.61 -0.88 -5.09
C GLN A 90 11.83 -2.16 -4.95
N HIS A 91 12.17 -3.17 -5.76
CA HIS A 91 11.81 -4.56 -5.51
C HIS A 91 12.51 -4.94 -4.19
N LYS A 92 12.16 -4.26 -3.10
CA LYS A 92 12.23 -4.76 -1.76
C LYS A 92 11.01 -5.67 -1.69
N PRO A 93 11.21 -6.99 -1.78
CA PRO A 93 10.16 -7.90 -1.33
C PRO A 93 9.57 -7.37 0.00
N LEU A 94 8.27 -7.56 0.19
CA LEU A 94 7.66 -7.42 1.51
C LEU A 94 8.27 -8.52 2.39
N ILE A 95 9.45 -8.25 2.96
CA ILE A 95 10.10 -9.13 3.92
C ILE A 95 9.92 -8.50 5.30
N PHE A 96 9.38 -9.31 6.21
CA PHE A 96 9.35 -9.08 7.65
C PHE A 96 10.55 -9.77 8.33
#